data_AF-A0A4Z1E4E7-F1
#
_entry.id   AF-A0A4Z1E4E7-F1
#
_cell.length_a   1.000
_cell.length_b   1.000
_cell.length_c   1.000
_cell.angle_alpha   90.00
_cell.angle_beta   90.00
_cell.angle_gamma   90.00
#
_symmetry.space_group_name_H-M   'P 1'
#
loop_
_entity.id
_entity.type
_entity.pdbx_description
1 polymer ?
#
loop_
_entity_poly.entity_id
_entity_poly.type
_entity_poly.pdbx_seq_one_letter_code
_entity_poly.pdbx_strand_id
1 'polypeptide(L)'
;MSIDGLLGVYSDPGMQVHRYPGGRWRHFFGVVFRARVLERRGEGDGEAREVAFFALDELPSPLFGPDAPVLRDAAAGGAGPFVG
;
A
#
# COMPACT_ATOMS: atom_id res chain seq x y z
N MET A 1 -16.55 -3.46 -0.84
CA MET A 1 -15.66 -2.34 -1.20
C MET A 1 -16.12 -1.75 -2.52
N SER A 2 -16.04 -0.43 -2.70
CA SER A 2 -16.11 0.23 -4.01
C SER A 2 -14.75 0.83 -4.36
N ILE A 3 -14.33 0.73 -5.63
CA ILE A 3 -13.12 1.37 -6.14
C ILE A 3 -13.50 2.74 -6.70
N ASP A 4 -12.87 3.80 -6.20
CA ASP A 4 -13.12 5.17 -6.61
C ASP A 4 -12.19 5.59 -7.78
N GLY A 5 -11.03 4.93 -7.93
CA GLY A 5 -10.12 5.15 -9.06
C GLY A 5 -8.68 4.74 -8.78
N LEU A 6 -7.83 4.83 -9.81
CA LEU A 6 -6.40 4.62 -9.67
C LEU A 6 -5.78 5.75 -8.84
N LEU A 7 -5.09 5.39 -7.75
CA LEU A 7 -4.27 6.32 -6.98
C LEU A 7 -2.90 6.50 -7.64
N GLY A 8 -2.27 5.40 -8.08
CA GLY A 8 -1.01 5.48 -8.80
C GLY A 8 -0.31 4.14 -9.01
N VAL A 9 0.81 4.19 -9.72
CA VAL A 9 1.76 3.10 -9.88
C VAL A 9 3.05 3.48 -9.15
N TYR A 10 3.44 2.64 -8.21
CA TYR A 10 4.60 2.85 -7.34
C TYR A 10 5.65 1.82 -7.67
N SER A 11 6.85 2.23 -8.04
CA SER A 11 7.91 1.37 -8.58
C SER A 11 9.32 1.79 -8.16
N ASP A 12 9.49 2.62 -7.13
CA ASP A 12 10.81 3.08 -6.69
C ASP A 12 11.81 1.91 -6.44
N PRO A 13 12.88 1.77 -7.25
CA PRO A 13 13.87 0.70 -7.10
C PRO A 13 14.70 0.82 -5.82
N GLY A 14 14.70 1.97 -5.14
CA GLY A 14 15.33 2.15 -3.83
C GLY A 14 14.60 1.41 -2.69
N MET A 15 13.31 1.12 -2.88
CA MET A 15 12.46 0.46 -1.88
C MET A 15 11.86 -0.87 -2.37
N GLN A 16 11.70 -1.04 -3.68
CA GLN A 16 10.93 -2.14 -4.27
C GLN A 16 11.77 -3.20 -4.99
N VAL A 17 12.95 -3.48 -4.43
CA VAL A 17 13.82 -4.55 -4.92
C VAL A 17 14.04 -5.60 -3.85
N HIS A 18 13.91 -6.87 -4.21
CA HIS A 18 14.20 -7.98 -3.33
C HIS A 18 15.20 -8.94 -3.98
N ARG A 19 16.21 -9.34 -3.19
CA ARG A 19 17.16 -10.38 -3.57
C ARG A 19 16.74 -11.71 -2.96
N TYR A 20 16.26 -12.61 -3.80
CA TYR A 20 15.84 -13.93 -3.35
C TYR A 20 17.04 -14.83 -3.00
N PRO A 21 16.82 -15.86 -2.16
CA PRO A 21 17.76 -16.96 -2.02
C PRO A 21 18.11 -17.54 -3.41
N GLY A 22 19.39 -17.59 -3.75
CA GLY A 22 19.88 -17.89 -5.11
C GLY A 22 20.39 -16.68 -5.90
N GLY A 23 20.35 -15.48 -5.31
CA GLY A 23 21.03 -14.30 -5.83
C GLY A 23 20.30 -13.56 -6.96
N ARG A 24 19.11 -14.02 -7.35
CA ARG A 24 18.28 -13.32 -8.33
C ARG A 24 17.63 -12.09 -7.71
N TRP A 25 17.77 -10.97 -8.40
CA TRP A 25 17.06 -9.73 -8.10
C TRP A 25 15.68 -9.72 -8.76
N ARG A 26 14.69 -9.21 -8.05
CA ARG A 26 13.37 -8.87 -8.59
C ARG A 26 13.03 -7.45 -8.20
N HIS A 27 12.53 -6.71 -9.18
CA HIS A 27 11.88 -5.42 -9.00
C HIS A 27 10.37 -5.67 -9.02
N PHE A 28 9.69 -5.19 -7.99
CA PHE A 28 8.23 -5.21 -7.91
C PHE A 28 7.69 -3.79 -8.03
N PHE A 29 6.43 -3.68 -8.44
CA PHE A 29 5.70 -2.42 -8.49
C PHE A 29 4.28 -2.65 -7.99
N GLY A 30 3.73 -1.65 -7.30
CA GLY A 30 2.35 -1.63 -6.81
C GLY A 30 1.46 -0.78 -7.71
N VAL A 31 0.32 -1.33 -8.13
CA VAL A 31 -0.78 -0.54 -8.72
C VAL A 31 -1.81 -0.33 -7.64
N VAL A 32 -1.95 0.91 -7.15
CA VAL A 32 -2.76 1.21 -5.97
C VAL A 32 -4.02 1.97 -6.36
N PHE A 33 -5.14 1.59 -5.76
CA PHE A 33 -6.45 2.19 -5.99
C PHE A 33 -6.98 2.85 -4.73
N ARG A 34 -7.69 3.96 -4.90
CA ARG A 34 -8.55 4.53 -3.87
C ARG A 34 -9.83 3.73 -3.77
N ALA A 35 -10.25 3.45 -2.54
CA ALA A 35 -11.42 2.63 -2.29
C ALA A 35 -12.15 3.07 -1.03
N ARG A 36 -13.47 2.82 -1.01
CA ARG A 36 -14.30 2.95 0.18
C ARG A 36 -14.63 1.57 0.74
N VAL A 37 -14.35 1.40 2.02
CA VAL A 37 -14.82 0.24 2.78
C VAL A 37 -16.32 0.38 2.95
N LEU A 38 -17.07 -0.67 2.59
CA LEU A 38 -18.53 -0.69 2.70
C LEU A 38 -18.98 -1.49 3.92
N GLU A 39 -18.37 -2.66 4.12
CA GLU A 39 -18.60 -3.54 5.26
C GLU A 39 -17.41 -4.47 5.43
N ARG A 40 -17.23 -5.01 6.64
CA ARG A 40 -16.27 -6.08 6.92
C ARG A 40 -16.98 -7.43 6.71
N ARG A 41 -16.36 -8.32 5.93
CA ARG A 41 -16.80 -9.72 5.79
C ARG A 41 -15.63 -10.66 6.04
N GLY A 42 -15.92 -11.81 6.66
CA GLY A 42 -14.95 -12.86 6.93
C GLY A 42 -14.15 -12.68 8.21
N GLU A 43 -13.35 -13.69 8.51
CA GLU A 43 -12.40 -13.74 9.63
C GLU A 43 -10.97 -13.84 9.07
N GLY A 44 -9.96 -13.63 9.93
CA GLY A 44 -8.56 -13.76 9.53
C GLY A 44 -8.21 -15.22 9.21
N ASP A 45 -7.32 -15.41 8.23
CA ASP A 45 -6.81 -16.72 7.80
C ASP A 45 -5.54 -17.17 8.54
N GLY A 46 -5.05 -16.34 9.47
CA GLY A 46 -3.84 -16.58 10.26
C GLY A 46 -2.57 -15.97 9.66
N GLU A 47 -2.62 -15.36 8.47
CA GLU A 47 -1.47 -14.62 7.91
C GLU A 47 -1.28 -13.26 8.58
N ALA A 48 -2.38 -12.63 9.01
CA ALA A 48 -2.37 -11.40 9.78
C ALA A 48 -2.56 -11.67 11.28
N ARG A 49 -1.69 -11.09 12.11
CA ARG A 49 -1.87 -11.11 13.57
C ARG A 49 -2.96 -10.16 14.05
N GLU A 50 -3.10 -9.02 13.37
CA GLU A 50 -4.07 -7.98 13.71
C GLU A 50 -4.47 -7.22 12.44
N VAL A 51 -5.72 -6.76 12.38
CA VAL A 51 -6.25 -5.88 11.34
C VAL A 51 -7.11 -4.81 12.00
N ALA A 52 -6.76 -3.53 11.80
CA ALA A 52 -7.45 -2.40 12.39
C ALA A 52 -7.51 -1.21 11.41
N PHE A 53 -8.41 -0.26 11.71
CA PHE A 53 -8.46 1.04 11.04
C PHE A 53 -7.72 2.06 11.90
N PHE A 54 -6.89 2.88 11.26
CA PHE A 54 -6.11 3.94 11.89
C PHE A 54 -6.46 5.28 11.27
N ALA A 55 -6.51 6.34 12.09
CA ALA A 55 -6.46 7.69 11.55
C ALA A 55 -5.09 7.95 10.91
N LEU A 56 -5.02 8.85 9.93
CA LEU A 56 -3.78 9.12 9.17
C LEU A 56 -2.64 9.68 10.05
N ASP A 57 -3.00 10.34 11.15
CA ASP A 57 -2.09 10.88 12.17
C ASP A 57 -1.81 9.90 13.32
N GLU A 58 -2.44 8.72 13.31
CA GLU A 58 -2.30 7.66 14.32
C GLU A 58 -1.80 6.34 13.71
N LEU A 59 -1.06 6.42 12.58
CA LEU A 59 -0.51 5.24 11.93
C LEU A 59 0.53 4.54 12.80
N PRO A 60 0.56 3.19 12.80
CA PRO A 60 1.56 2.43 13.54
C PRO A 60 2.98 2.67 12.99
N SER A 61 3.97 2.52 13.86
CA SER A 61 5.38 2.70 13.50
C SER A 61 6.22 1.47 13.89
N PRO A 62 7.17 1.03 13.05
CA PRO A 62 7.48 1.58 11.72
C PRO A 62 6.46 1.13 10.65
N LEU A 63 6.27 1.97 9.63
CA LEU A 63 5.56 1.57 8.42
C LEU A 63 6.44 0.69 7.54
N PHE A 64 5.81 -0.16 6.74
CA PHE A 64 6.48 -0.80 5.61
C PHE A 64 6.88 0.29 4.61
N GLY A 65 8.17 0.39 4.30
CA GLY A 65 8.74 1.50 3.53
C GLY A 65 7.99 1.84 2.24
N PRO A 66 7.69 0.86 1.37
CA PRO A 66 6.91 1.09 0.15
C PRO A 66 5.52 1.70 0.34
N ASP A 67 4.89 1.54 1.51
CA ASP A 67 3.53 2.05 1.76
C ASP A 67 3.55 3.53 2.18
N ALA A 68 4.67 4.04 2.69
CA ALA A 68 4.79 5.43 3.13
C ALA A 68 4.48 6.48 2.03
N PRO A 69 5.02 6.39 0.79
CA PRO A 69 4.62 7.31 -0.28
C PRO A 69 3.15 7.16 -0.68
N VAL A 70 2.63 5.93 -0.68
CA VAL A 70 1.22 5.65 -1.01
C VAL A 70 0.27 6.36 -0.04
N LEU A 71 0.54 6.26 1.27
CA LEU A 71 -0.28 6.89 2.30
C LEU A 71 -0.20 8.42 2.25
N ARG A 72 0.97 8.96 1.91
CA ARG A 72 1.14 10.41 1.70
C ARG A 72 0.30 10.91 0.54
N ASP A 73 0.32 10.22 -0.59
CA ASP A 73 -0.44 10.59 -1.79
C ASP A 73 -1.95 10.43 -1.57
N ALA A 74 -2.35 9.39 -0.84
CA ALA A 74 -3.74 9.21 -0.41
C ALA A 74 -4.21 10.36 0.49
N ALA A 75 -3.38 10.80 1.46
CA ALA A 75 -3.68 11.90 2.37
C ALA A 75 -3.74 13.27 1.66
N ALA A 76 -2.90 13.48 0.64
CA ALA A 76 -2.87 14.71 -0.13
C ALA A 76 -4.12 14.89 -1.03
N GLY A 77 -4.88 13.83 -1.28
CA GLY A 77 -6.12 13.88 -2.08
C GLY A 77 -5.90 14.28 -3.56
N GLY A 78 -4.73 13.95 -4.12
CA GLY A 78 -4.14 14.55 -5.32
C GLY A 78 -4.98 14.60 -6.62
N ALA A 79 -4.50 15.43 -7.55
CA ALA A 79 -5.12 15.87 -8.81
C ALA A 79 -5.21 14.81 -9.94
N GLY A 80 -4.90 13.55 -9.68
CA GLY A 80 -4.86 12.47 -10.67
C GLY A 80 -3.95 11.31 -10.22
N PRO A 81 -3.81 10.23 -11.01
CA PRO A 81 -2.96 9.10 -10.66
C PRO A 81 -1.46 9.45 -10.66
N PHE A 82 -0.73 9.01 -9.64
CA PHE A 82 0.74 9.10 -9.55
C PHE A 82 1.45 8.00 -10.37
N VAL A 83 2.65 8.27 -10.87
CA VAL A 83 3.56 7.27 -11.45
C VAL A 83 4.99 7.61 -11.00
N GLY A 84 5.66 6.67 -10.31
CA GLY A 84 7.06 6.83 -9.88
C GLY A 84 7.57 5.67 -9.05
#